data_AF-A0A0Q8F2L2-F1
#
_entry.id   AF-A0A0Q8F2L2-F1
#
_cell.length_a   1.000
_cell.length_b   1.000
_cell.length_c   1.000
_cell.angle_alpha   90.00
_cell.angle_beta   90.00
_cell.angle_gamma   90.00
#
_symmetry.space_group_name_H-M   'P 1'
#
loop_
_entity.id
_entity.type
_entity.pdbx_description
1 polymer ?
#
loop_
_entity_poly.entity_id
_entity_poly.type
_entity_poly.pdbx_seq_one_letter_code
_entity_poly.pdbx_strand_id
1 'polypeptide(L)'
;MMEERSWEQGVVAAEAEMVDAFAAVQLDQARWDAIVATLPPLVRARAVNGERTRAFLEAVLWVAVTRQPWGRLPRMWGPWHSVYVRFTRWAQEGIWDEVIASLHAHADIADPLQRLVATYLDSRHPASVARREGPRFTPF
;
A
#
# COMPACT_ATOMS: atom_id res chain seq x y z
N MET A 1 0.88 -35.54 29.28
CA MET A 1 1.70 -34.34 29.53
C MET A 1 2.08 -33.81 28.15
N MET A 2 1.15 -33.07 27.53
CA MET A 2 1.06 -32.79 26.10
C MET A 2 0.79 -31.29 25.89
N GLU A 3 1.49 -30.72 24.91
CA GLU A 3 0.99 -29.64 24.02
C GLU A 3 0.51 -28.30 24.60
N GLU A 4 1.22 -27.73 25.56
CA GLU A 4 1.06 -26.29 25.88
C GLU A 4 2.04 -25.36 25.14
N ARG A 5 3.03 -25.89 24.41
CA ARG A 5 4.11 -25.07 23.80
C ARG A 5 3.86 -24.65 22.35
N SER A 6 2.90 -25.26 21.66
CA SER A 6 2.68 -25.05 20.22
C SER A 6 1.86 -23.78 19.90
N TRP A 7 1.05 -23.29 20.84
CA TRP A 7 0.23 -22.09 20.67
C TRP A 7 0.98 -20.81 21.06
N GLU A 8 1.89 -20.87 22.03
CA GLU A 8 2.78 -19.75 22.37
C GLU A 8 3.80 -19.49 21.25
N GLN A 9 4.38 -20.55 20.66
CA GLN A 9 5.34 -20.41 19.56
C GLN A 9 4.69 -19.85 18.29
N GLY A 10 3.43 -20.18 18.01
CA GLY A 10 2.69 -19.63 16.86
C GLY A 10 2.38 -18.13 17.00
N VAL A 11 2.11 -17.65 18.22
CA VAL A 11 1.89 -16.22 18.50
C VAL A 11 3.20 -15.45 18.40
N VAL A 12 4.28 -15.95 19.01
CA VAL A 12 5.59 -15.27 18.99
C VAL A 12 6.19 -15.22 17.58
N ALA A 13 6.02 -16.27 16.77
CA ALA A 13 6.44 -16.26 15.37
C ALA A 13 5.65 -15.24 14.54
N ALA A 14 4.32 -15.18 14.71
CA ALA A 14 3.47 -14.20 14.03
C ALA A 14 3.78 -12.75 14.48
N GLU A 15 4.11 -12.54 15.75
CA GLU A 15 4.54 -11.24 16.27
C GLU A 15 5.91 -10.83 15.72
N ALA A 16 6.87 -11.75 15.67
CA ALA A 16 8.20 -11.49 15.10
C ALA A 16 8.13 -11.19 13.60
N GLU A 17 7.33 -11.94 12.83
CA GLU A 17 7.05 -11.65 11.41
C GLU A 17 6.38 -10.29 11.22
N MET A 18 5.48 -9.89 12.12
CA MET A 18 4.86 -8.56 12.09
C MET A 18 5.86 -7.42 12.36
N VAL A 19 6.80 -7.61 13.29
CA VAL A 19 7.83 -6.62 13.61
C VAL A 19 8.82 -6.47 12.44
N ASP A 20 9.21 -7.58 11.83
CA ASP A 20 10.15 -7.58 10.71
C ASP A 20 9.53 -6.96 9.45
N ALA A 21 8.26 -7.27 9.19
CA ALA A 21 7.48 -6.63 8.14
C ALA A 21 7.29 -5.12 8.36
N PHE A 22 7.14 -4.69 9.61
CA PHE A 22 7.05 -3.27 9.94
C PHE A 22 8.37 -2.54 9.62
N ALA A 23 9.50 -3.13 10.02
CA ALA A 23 10.82 -2.59 9.72
C ALA A 23 11.12 -2.54 8.21
N ALA A 24 10.68 -3.54 7.44
CA ALA A 24 10.84 -3.59 6.00
C ALA A 24 10.05 -2.50 5.25
N VAL A 25 8.94 -2.02 5.84
CA VAL A 25 8.00 -1.08 5.20
C VAL A 25 8.24 0.37 5.66
N GLN A 26 8.94 0.57 6.76
CA GLN A 26 9.23 1.91 7.26
C GLN A 26 10.15 2.64 6.27
N LEU A 27 9.59 3.60 5.55
CA LEU A 27 10.35 4.44 4.63
C LEU A 27 11.19 5.38 5.51
N ASP A 28 12.51 5.39 5.37
CA ASP A 28 13.30 6.47 5.96
C ASP A 28 13.00 7.81 5.24
N GLN A 29 13.49 8.93 5.79
CA GLN A 29 13.19 10.24 5.20
C GLN A 29 13.74 10.39 3.78
N ALA A 30 14.94 9.86 3.49
CA ALA A 30 15.55 9.98 2.18
C ALA A 30 14.80 9.17 1.11
N ARG A 31 14.39 7.95 1.46
CA ARG A 31 13.56 7.08 0.64
C ARG A 31 12.17 7.69 0.45
N TRP A 32 11.57 8.22 1.51
CA TRP A 32 10.30 8.95 1.41
C TRP A 32 10.40 10.14 0.45
N ASP A 33 11.44 10.96 0.57
CA ASP A 33 11.64 12.12 -0.30
C ASP A 33 11.90 11.71 -1.75
N ALA A 34 12.64 10.62 -1.98
CA ALA A 34 12.83 10.05 -3.32
C ALA A 34 11.50 9.59 -3.94
N ILE A 35 10.65 8.91 -3.16
CA ILE A 35 9.32 8.48 -3.61
C ILE A 35 8.44 9.70 -3.91
N VAL A 36 8.36 10.66 -2.99
CA VAL A 36 7.63 11.92 -3.22
C VAL A 36 8.16 12.65 -4.45
N ALA A 37 9.47 12.59 -4.68
CA ALA A 37 10.16 13.17 -5.83
C ALA A 37 9.78 12.50 -7.17
N THR A 38 9.18 11.31 -7.15
CA THR A 38 8.73 10.58 -8.34
C THR A 38 7.20 10.55 -8.46
N LEU A 39 6.45 10.88 -7.41
CA LEU A 39 4.98 10.91 -7.43
C LEU A 39 4.39 11.91 -8.44
N PRO A 40 3.23 11.61 -9.03
CA PRO A 40 2.51 12.53 -9.91
C PRO A 40 2.24 13.89 -9.24
N PRO A 41 2.25 15.03 -9.96
CA PRO A 41 2.17 16.37 -9.36
C PRO A 41 1.03 16.58 -8.35
N LEU A 42 -0.17 16.04 -8.63
CA LEU A 42 -1.33 16.15 -7.74
C LEU A 42 -1.21 15.25 -6.49
N VAL A 43 -0.61 14.07 -6.64
CA VAL A 43 -0.36 13.14 -5.54
C VAL A 43 0.76 13.69 -4.66
N ARG A 44 1.81 14.21 -5.29
CA ARG A 44 2.91 14.92 -4.67
C ARG A 44 2.45 16.14 -3.88
N ALA A 45 1.57 16.98 -4.44
CA ALA A 45 1.01 18.12 -3.72
C ALA A 45 0.29 17.71 -2.42
N ARG A 46 -0.37 16.54 -2.41
CA ARG A 46 -1.00 15.95 -1.22
C ARG A 46 -0.03 15.19 -0.31
N ALA A 47 1.11 14.74 -0.84
CA ALA A 47 2.16 14.05 -0.10
C ALA A 47 3.07 15.03 0.64
N VAL A 48 3.41 16.15 0.01
CA VAL A 48 4.21 17.24 0.57
C VAL A 48 3.47 17.94 1.72
N ASN A 49 2.14 18.03 1.65
CA ASN A 49 1.33 18.77 2.63
C ASN A 49 0.75 17.92 3.78
N GLY A 50 1.13 16.65 3.96
CA GLY A 50 0.54 15.89 5.07
C GLY A 50 1.20 14.57 5.44
N GLU A 51 1.56 14.45 6.72
CA GLU A 51 1.91 13.20 7.43
C GLU A 51 0.92 12.06 7.13
N ARG A 52 -0.36 12.41 6.88
CA ARG A 52 -1.43 11.47 6.52
C ARG A 52 -1.22 10.75 5.18
N THR A 53 -0.48 11.33 4.24
CA THR A 53 -0.20 10.67 2.95
C THR A 53 0.96 9.69 3.07
N ARG A 54 1.98 10.01 3.88
CA ARG A 54 3.04 9.06 4.23
C ARG A 54 2.50 7.85 4.96
N ALA A 55 1.75 8.08 6.04
CA ALA A 55 1.11 7.00 6.80
C ALA A 55 0.19 6.14 5.91
N PHE A 56 -0.51 6.75 4.95
CA PHE A 56 -1.33 6.03 3.98
C PHE A 56 -0.49 5.14 3.04
N LEU A 57 0.61 5.65 2.49
CA LEU A 57 1.48 4.87 1.60
C LEU A 57 2.17 3.73 2.35
N GLU A 58 2.70 3.99 3.54
CA GLU A 58 3.28 2.97 4.41
C GLU A 58 2.26 1.88 4.77
N ALA A 59 1.00 2.26 5.05
CA ALA A 59 -0.07 1.30 5.31
C ALA A 59 -0.34 0.36 4.11
N VAL A 60 -0.40 0.92 2.90
CA VAL A 60 -0.62 0.14 1.67
C VAL A 60 0.56 -0.77 1.40
N LEU A 61 1.79 -0.27 1.56
CA LEU A 61 3.01 -1.06 1.39
C LEU A 61 3.06 -2.20 2.39
N TRP A 62 2.61 -2.00 3.63
CA TRP A 62 2.57 -3.07 4.62
C TRP A 62 1.63 -4.20 4.19
N VAL A 63 0.43 -3.87 3.71
CA VAL A 63 -0.50 -4.87 3.16
C VAL A 63 0.11 -5.58 1.95
N ALA A 64 0.79 -4.85 1.08
CA ALA A 64 1.41 -5.38 -0.11
C ALA A 64 2.55 -6.37 0.19
N VAL A 65 3.43 -6.02 1.12
CA VAL A 65 4.60 -6.80 1.53
C VAL A 65 4.17 -8.02 2.35
N THR A 66 3.34 -7.83 3.37
CA THR A 66 2.91 -8.91 4.28
C THR A 66 1.87 -9.85 3.70
N ARG A 67 1.16 -9.40 2.65
CA ARG A 67 -0.01 -10.10 2.07
C ARG A 67 -1.12 -10.38 3.08
N GLN A 68 -1.11 -9.68 4.22
CA GLN A 68 -2.17 -9.80 5.21
C GLN A 68 -3.45 -9.09 4.70
N PRO A 69 -4.64 -9.56 5.08
CA PRO A 69 -5.87 -8.88 4.72
C PRO A 69 -5.91 -7.48 5.34
N TRP A 70 -6.58 -6.53 4.67
CA TRP A 70 -6.72 -5.15 5.14
C TRP A 70 -7.20 -5.04 6.60
N GLY A 71 -8.08 -5.95 7.05
CA GLY A 71 -8.57 -5.98 8.44
C GLY A 71 -7.51 -6.23 9.50
N ARG A 72 -6.32 -6.72 9.13
CA ARG A 72 -5.16 -6.89 10.03
C ARG A 72 -4.22 -5.69 10.06
N LEU A 73 -4.51 -4.63 9.31
CA LEU A 73 -3.70 -3.42 9.30
C LEU A 73 -3.57 -2.85 10.74
N PRO A 74 -2.35 -2.66 11.25
CA PRO A 74 -2.08 -1.98 12.51
C PRO A 74 -2.78 -0.63 12.62
N ARG A 75 -3.41 -0.39 13.79
CA ARG A 75 -4.22 0.82 14.05
C ARG A 75 -3.41 2.13 14.01
N MET A 76 -2.09 2.06 14.15
CA MET A 76 -1.20 3.23 14.08
C MET A 76 -1.23 3.93 12.72
N TRP A 77 -1.56 3.19 11.65
CA TRP A 77 -1.76 3.75 10.32
C TRP A 77 -3.18 4.30 10.09
N GLY A 78 -4.01 4.26 11.12
CA GLY A 78 -5.40 4.70 11.10
C GLY A 78 -6.39 3.57 10.79
N PRO A 79 -7.67 3.91 10.59
CA PRO A 79 -8.71 2.93 10.32
C PRO A 79 -8.47 2.22 8.97
N TRP A 80 -8.33 0.90 9.00
CA TRP A 80 -8.07 0.10 7.79
C TRP A 80 -9.07 0.36 6.67
N HIS A 81 -10.35 0.57 7.02
CA HIS A 81 -11.39 0.84 6.04
C HIS A 81 -11.16 2.16 5.30
N SER A 82 -10.68 3.21 5.99
CA SER A 82 -10.34 4.49 5.38
C SER A 82 -9.15 4.36 4.42
N VAL A 83 -8.14 3.57 4.81
CA VAL A 83 -6.99 3.26 3.95
C VAL A 83 -7.46 2.48 2.71
N TYR A 84 -8.24 1.42 2.90
CA TYR A 84 -8.76 0.61 1.81
C TYR A 84 -9.63 1.41 0.83
N VAL A 85 -10.55 2.25 1.30
CA VAL A 85 -11.38 3.10 0.43
C VAL A 85 -10.52 4.06 -0.39
N ARG A 86 -9.48 4.66 0.21
CA ARG A 86 -8.55 5.53 -0.53
C ARG A 86 -7.72 4.74 -1.55
N PHE A 87 -7.22 3.56 -1.17
CA PHE A 87 -6.50 2.64 -2.07
C PHE A 87 -7.36 2.27 -3.29
N THR A 88 -8.61 1.87 -3.08
CA THR A 88 -9.51 1.48 -4.18
C THR A 88 -9.85 2.65 -5.10
N ARG A 89 -10.01 3.86 -4.56
CA ARG A 89 -10.16 5.07 -5.36
C ARG A 89 -8.93 5.31 -6.25
N TRP A 90 -7.72 5.24 -5.71
CA TRP A 90 -6.49 5.40 -6.49
C TRP A 90 -6.32 4.32 -7.57
N ALA A 91 -6.74 3.10 -7.28
CA ALA A 91 -6.76 2.02 -8.27
C ALA A 91 -7.74 2.30 -9.41
N GLN A 92 -8.92 2.85 -9.09
CA GLN A 92 -9.92 3.23 -10.10
C GLN A 92 -9.49 4.46 -10.92
N GLU A 93 -8.76 5.38 -10.32
CA GLU A 93 -8.22 6.59 -10.97
C GLU A 93 -6.92 6.32 -11.76
N GLY A 94 -6.38 5.10 -11.73
CA GLY A 94 -5.11 4.74 -12.41
C GLY A 94 -3.85 5.32 -11.75
N ILE A 95 -3.99 5.95 -10.58
CA ILE A 95 -2.88 6.61 -9.88
C ILE A 95 -1.79 5.60 -9.51
N TRP A 96 -2.17 4.36 -9.15
CA TRP A 96 -1.18 3.35 -8.77
C TRP A 96 -0.24 2.98 -9.91
N ASP A 97 -0.67 3.04 -11.18
CA ASP A 97 0.21 2.77 -12.33
C ASP A 97 1.35 3.80 -12.36
N GLU A 98 1.02 5.07 -12.16
CA GLU A 98 2.01 6.15 -12.10
C GLU A 98 2.92 6.01 -10.87
N VAL A 99 2.35 5.66 -9.70
CA VAL A 99 3.13 5.43 -8.47
C VAL A 99 4.10 4.26 -8.66
N ILE A 100 3.65 3.12 -9.20
CA ILE A 100 4.50 1.94 -9.41
C ILE A 100 5.63 2.25 -10.39
N ALA A 101 5.33 2.91 -11.52
CA ALA A 101 6.36 3.33 -12.49
C ALA A 101 7.42 4.24 -11.84
N SER A 102 6.98 5.11 -10.93
CA SER A 102 7.85 6.00 -10.16
C SER A 102 8.80 5.26 -9.22
N LEU A 103 8.42 4.06 -8.76
CA LEU A 103 9.16 3.22 -7.81
C LEU A 103 10.10 2.20 -8.49
N HIS A 104 10.35 2.30 -9.80
CA HIS A 104 11.15 1.30 -10.54
C HIS A 104 12.55 1.03 -9.94
N ALA A 105 13.16 2.00 -9.25
CA ALA A 105 14.45 1.85 -8.57
C ALA A 105 14.37 1.11 -7.22
N HIS A 106 13.16 0.82 -6.74
CA HIS A 106 12.86 0.18 -5.46
C HIS A 106 11.96 -1.05 -5.67
N ALA A 107 12.47 -2.06 -6.36
CA ALA A 107 11.73 -3.29 -6.69
C ALA A 107 11.17 -4.01 -5.45
N ASP A 108 11.85 -3.89 -4.31
CA ASP A 108 11.44 -4.44 -3.01
C ASP A 108 10.06 -3.95 -2.54
N ILE A 109 9.64 -2.75 -2.96
CA ILE A 109 8.32 -2.17 -2.67
C ILE A 109 7.43 -2.05 -3.90
N ALA A 110 8.00 -1.89 -5.09
CA ALA A 110 7.24 -1.80 -6.34
C ALA A 110 6.55 -3.12 -6.69
N ASP A 111 7.25 -4.26 -6.59
CA ASP A 111 6.69 -5.57 -6.95
C ASP A 111 5.54 -6.00 -6.04
N PRO A 112 5.64 -5.89 -4.69
CA PRO A 112 4.50 -6.13 -3.82
C PRO A 112 3.31 -5.23 -4.13
N LEU A 113 3.55 -3.94 -4.35
CA LEU A 113 2.49 -2.98 -4.64
C LEU A 113 1.78 -3.32 -5.96
N GLN A 114 2.55 -3.64 -7.01
CA GLN A 114 2.01 -4.06 -8.29
C GLN A 114 1.13 -5.30 -8.16
N ARG A 115 1.57 -6.32 -7.41
CA ARG A 115 0.75 -7.52 -7.16
C ARG A 115 -0.55 -7.21 -6.42
N LEU A 116 -0.50 -6.35 -5.40
CA LEU A 116 -1.69 -5.96 -4.63
C LEU A 116 -2.70 -5.24 -5.52
N VAL A 117 -2.24 -4.31 -6.35
CA VAL A 117 -3.08 -3.55 -7.29
C VAL A 117 -3.68 -4.46 -8.35
N ALA A 118 -2.87 -5.33 -8.97
CA ALA A 118 -3.34 -6.30 -9.96
C ALA A 118 -4.41 -7.23 -9.38
N THR A 119 -4.18 -7.80 -8.19
CA THR A 119 -5.15 -8.65 -7.48
C THR A 119 -6.47 -7.93 -7.25
N TYR A 120 -6.42 -6.66 -6.83
CA TYR A 120 -7.62 -5.85 -6.66
C TYR A 120 -8.37 -5.66 -7.98
N LEU A 121 -7.67 -5.28 -9.05
CA LEU A 121 -8.27 -5.06 -10.38
C LEU A 121 -8.88 -6.36 -10.95
N ASP A 122 -8.20 -7.50 -10.80
CA ASP A 122 -8.68 -8.81 -11.25
C ASP A 122 -9.93 -9.25 -10.48
N SER A 123 -9.96 -9.01 -9.16
CA SER A 123 -11.13 -9.32 -8.31
C SER A 123 -12.36 -8.46 -8.63
N ARG A 124 -12.15 -7.30 -9.27
CA ARG A 124 -13.18 -6.35 -9.69
C ARG A 124 -13.35 -6.45 -11.20
N HIS A 125 -13.86 -7.58 -11.69
CA HIS A 125 -14.21 -7.92 -13.09
C HIS A 125 -14.23 -6.76 -14.11
N PRO A 126 -13.81 -7.00 -15.38
CA PRO A 126 -13.35 -6.00 -16.37
C PRO A 126 -14.32 -4.87 -16.77
N ALA A 127 -15.55 -4.83 -16.29
CA ALA A 127 -16.47 -3.69 -16.46
C ALA A 127 -15.93 -2.40 -15.81
N SER A 128 -15.07 -2.51 -14.81
CA SER A 128 -14.37 -1.37 -14.19
C SER A 128 -13.21 -0.85 -15.07
N VAL A 129 -12.57 -1.73 -15.84
CA VAL A 129 -11.44 -1.47 -16.75
C VAL A 129 -11.93 -0.86 -18.08
N ALA A 130 -13.16 -1.13 -18.49
CA ALA A 130 -13.76 -0.59 -19.72
C ALA A 130 -13.97 0.94 -19.72
N ARG A 131 -13.83 1.62 -18.56
CA ARG A 131 -13.78 3.09 -18.50
C ARG A 131 -12.42 3.69 -18.87
N ARG A 132 -11.47 2.87 -19.34
CA ARG A 132 -10.13 3.28 -19.82
C ARG A 132 -10.14 4.28 -20.99
N GLU A 133 -11.28 4.50 -21.64
CA GLU A 133 -11.43 5.47 -22.74
C GLU A 133 -12.38 6.61 -22.35
N GLY A 134 -11.97 7.42 -21.36
CA GLY A 134 -12.63 8.66 -20.97
C GLY A 134 -11.58 9.72 -20.61
N PRO A 135 -11.86 11.02 -20.75
CA PRO A 135 -10.82 12.04 -20.82
C PRO A 135 -9.89 11.99 -19.60
N ARG A 136 -8.57 12.01 -19.88
CA ARG A 136 -7.54 12.27 -18.87
C ARG A 136 -7.93 13.54 -18.13
N PHE A 137 -8.12 13.38 -16.83
CA PHE A 137 -8.47 14.38 -15.82
C PHE A 137 -8.50 15.84 -16.31
N THR A 138 -9.70 16.42 -16.41
CA THR A 138 -9.91 17.87 -16.56
C THR A 138 -10.11 18.50 -15.19
N PRO A 139 -9.28 19.48 -14.76
CA PRO A 139 -9.44 20.17 -13.48
C PRO A 139 -10.62 21.15 -13.52
N PHE A 140 -11.34 21.26 -12.40
CA PHE A 140 -12.15 22.42 -12.02
C PHE A 140 -11.46 23.15 -10.87
#